data_AF-A0A0K8RJH2-F1
#
_entry.id   AF-A0A0K8RJH2-F1
#
_cell.length_a   1.000
_cell.length_b   1.000
_cell.length_c   1.000
_cell.angle_alpha   90.00
_cell.angle_beta   90.00
_cell.angle_gamma   90.00
#
_symmetry.space_group_name_H-M   'P 1'
#
loop_
_entity.id
_entity.type
_entity.pdbx_description
1 polymer ?
#
loop_
_entity_poly.entity_id
_entity_poly.type
_entity_poly.pdbx_seq_one_letter_code
_entity_poly.pdbx_strand_id
1 'polypeptide(L)'
;MSSVITDAELKKSVEALSEKFTEAMVHLEDARHSAGTVYFSEDAKEAEEIVQDTLNDFSELLSGLDAKQQLWVKRTIGLKMEELKAQLQMLQDLARE
;
A
#
# COMPACT_ATOMS: atom_id res chain seq x y z
N MET A 1 -25.02 -3.95 -10.80
CA MET A 1 -25.37 -4.96 -9.78
C MET A 1 -24.29 -4.90 -8.71
N SER A 2 -24.58 -4.36 -7.54
CA SER A 2 -23.61 -4.33 -6.44
C SER A 2 -23.60 -5.72 -5.80
N SER A 3 -22.61 -6.54 -6.15
CA SER A 3 -22.39 -7.80 -5.46
C SER A 3 -22.00 -7.46 -4.02
N VAL A 4 -22.84 -7.85 -3.05
CA VAL A 4 -22.57 -7.63 -1.63
C VAL A 4 -21.41 -8.56 -1.25
N ILE A 5 -20.23 -7.99 -1.00
CA ILE A 5 -19.09 -8.74 -0.49
C ILE A 5 -19.44 -9.28 0.90
N THR A 6 -19.21 -10.58 1.10
CA THR A 6 -19.42 -11.22 2.39
C THR A 6 -18.31 -10.86 3.38
N ASP A 7 -18.57 -10.97 4.68
CA ASP A 7 -17.55 -10.72 5.71
C ASP A 7 -16.32 -11.62 5.55
N ALA A 8 -16.50 -12.86 5.04
CA ALA A 8 -15.41 -13.79 4.78
C ALA A 8 -14.54 -13.35 3.60
N GLU A 9 -15.15 -12.87 2.52
CA GLU A 9 -14.44 -12.29 1.37
C GLU A 9 -13.72 -11.00 1.76
N LEU A 10 -14.38 -10.15 2.56
CA LEU A 10 -13.79 -8.91 3.07
C LEU A 10 -12.55 -9.17 3.93
N LYS A 11 -12.59 -10.19 4.79
CA LYS A 11 -11.42 -10.61 5.58
C LYS A 11 -10.26 -11.05 4.68
N LYS A 12 -10.54 -11.83 3.63
CA LYS A 12 -9.51 -12.23 2.65
C LYS A 12 -8.92 -11.04 1.90
N SER A 13 -9.74 -10.07 1.50
CA SER A 13 -9.24 -8.85 0.84
C SER A 13 -8.31 -8.06 1.77
N VAL A 14 -8.62 -7.98 3.06
CA VAL A 14 -7.77 -7.31 4.05
C VAL A 14 -6.48 -8.10 4.33
N GLU A 15 -6.52 -9.43 4.32
CA GLU A 15 -5.34 -10.28 4.41
C GLU A 15 -4.42 -10.08 3.20
N ALA A 16 -4.97 -10.11 1.98
CA ALA A 16 -4.21 -9.84 0.75
C ALA A 16 -3.58 -8.44 0.75
N LEU A 17 -4.30 -7.39 1.19
CA LEU A 17 -3.73 -6.05 1.35
C LEU A 17 -2.62 -5.99 2.41
N SER A 18 -2.69 -6.82 3.45
CA SER A 18 -1.64 -6.91 4.47
C SER A 18 -0.38 -7.57 3.94
N GLU A 19 -0.52 -8.54 3.03
CA GLU A 19 0.61 -9.15 2.32
C GLU A 19 1.26 -8.13 1.38
N LYS A 20 0.45 -7.44 0.54
CA LYS A 20 0.92 -6.35 -0.33
C LYS A 20 1.64 -5.24 0.43
N PHE A 21 1.13 -4.86 1.60
CA PHE A 21 1.82 -3.92 2.49
C PHE A 21 3.23 -4.40 2.84
N THR A 22 3.38 -5.68 3.18
CA THR A 22 4.67 -6.24 3.59
C THR A 22 5.65 -6.25 2.41
N GLU A 23 5.17 -6.63 1.24
CA GLU A 23 5.94 -6.58 -0.01
C GLU A 23 6.37 -5.15 -0.34
N ALA A 24 5.45 -4.18 -0.33
CA ALA A 24 5.75 -2.77 -0.57
C ALA A 24 6.82 -2.22 0.40
N MET A 25 6.78 -2.62 1.67
CA MET A 25 7.81 -2.23 2.65
C MET A 25 9.19 -2.78 2.32
N VAL A 26 9.28 -4.01 1.82
CA VAL A 26 10.55 -4.60 1.36
C VAL A 26 11.10 -3.82 0.17
N HIS A 27 10.28 -3.54 -0.85
CA HIS A 27 10.73 -2.75 -2.01
C HIS A 27 11.18 -1.34 -1.63
N LEU A 28 10.47 -0.68 -0.71
CA LEU A 28 10.87 0.62 -0.17
C LEU A 28 12.23 0.55 0.55
N GLU A 29 12.52 -0.55 1.27
CA GLU A 29 13.80 -0.77 1.93
C GLU A 29 14.93 -1.02 0.92
N ASP A 30 14.68 -1.85 -0.09
CA ASP A 30 15.65 -2.15 -1.15
C ASP A 30 16.01 -0.88 -1.95
N ALA A 31 15.01 -0.06 -2.31
CA ALA A 31 15.24 1.21 -2.97
C ALA A 31 16.07 2.18 -2.10
N ARG A 32 15.87 2.19 -0.77
CA ARG A 32 16.73 2.99 0.12
C ARG A 32 18.15 2.45 0.19
N HIS A 33 18.34 1.14 0.16
CA HIS A 33 19.67 0.53 0.16
C HIS A 33 20.47 0.81 -1.11
N SER A 34 19.80 1.00 -2.26
CA SER A 34 20.46 1.34 -3.51
C SER A 34 20.73 2.85 -3.66
N ALA A 35 20.34 3.69 -2.70
CA ALA A 35 20.60 5.12 -2.72
C ALA A 35 22.08 5.47 -2.93
N GLY A 36 22.34 6.42 -3.82
CA GLY A 36 23.69 6.81 -4.22
C GLY A 36 24.34 5.87 -5.26
N THR A 37 23.64 4.82 -5.71
CA THR A 37 24.07 3.98 -6.83
C THR A 37 23.31 4.32 -8.11
N VAL A 38 23.76 3.77 -9.24
CA VAL A 38 23.08 3.92 -10.53
C VAL A 38 21.72 3.20 -10.59
N TYR A 39 21.46 2.28 -9.66
CA TYR A 39 20.21 1.50 -9.61
C TYR A 39 19.09 2.25 -8.91
N PHE A 40 19.42 3.24 -8.07
CA PHE A 40 18.47 3.93 -7.21
C PHE A 40 17.23 4.44 -7.94
N SER A 41 17.39 5.08 -9.10
CA SER A 41 16.26 5.64 -9.85
C SER A 41 15.27 4.58 -10.34
N GLU A 42 15.75 3.39 -10.68
CA GLU A 42 14.90 2.27 -11.12
C GLU A 42 14.20 1.63 -9.92
N ASP A 43 14.95 1.31 -8.87
CA ASP A 43 14.40 0.70 -7.65
C ASP A 43 13.39 1.63 -6.96
N ALA A 44 13.66 2.94 -6.93
CA ALA A 44 12.75 3.91 -6.34
C ALA A 44 11.43 4.03 -7.11
N LYS A 45 11.49 3.93 -8.45
CA LYS A 45 10.31 3.93 -9.30
C LYS A 45 9.49 2.66 -9.13
N GLU A 46 10.14 1.51 -9.04
CA GLU A 46 9.46 0.23 -8.77
C GLU A 46 8.76 0.26 -7.40
N ALA A 47 9.46 0.72 -6.35
CA ALA A 47 8.87 0.87 -5.02
C ALA A 47 7.67 1.84 -5.02
N GLU A 48 7.76 2.97 -5.75
CA GLU A 48 6.65 3.91 -5.91
C GLU A 48 5.43 3.27 -6.59
N GLU A 49 5.62 2.51 -7.67
CA GLU A 49 4.55 1.82 -8.38
C GLU A 49 3.84 0.80 -7.46
N ILE A 50 4.60 -0.03 -6.73
CA ILE A 50 4.05 -1.05 -5.82
C ILE A 50 3.27 -0.42 -4.66
N VAL A 51 3.78 0.68 -4.09
CA VAL A 51 3.07 1.41 -3.03
C VAL A 51 1.77 2.00 -3.58
N GLN A 52 1.83 2.64 -4.76
CA GLN A 52 0.67 3.28 -5.36
C GLN A 52 -0.42 2.25 -5.70
N ASP A 53 -0.04 1.09 -6.23
CA ASP A 53 -0.97 -0.02 -6.51
C ASP A 53 -1.62 -0.54 -5.23
N THR A 54 -0.84 -0.69 -4.15
CA THR A 54 -1.39 -1.11 -2.84
C THR A 54 -2.39 -0.10 -2.28
N LEU A 55 -2.11 1.20 -2.40
CA LEU A 55 -3.01 2.27 -1.97
C LEU A 55 -4.27 2.35 -2.85
N ASN A 56 -4.13 2.10 -4.14
CA ASN A 56 -5.26 2.06 -5.08
C ASN A 56 -6.20 0.90 -4.74
N ASP A 57 -5.67 -0.31 -4.55
CA ASP A 57 -6.47 -1.48 -4.15
C ASP A 57 -7.22 -1.25 -2.84
N PHE A 58 -6.59 -0.59 -1.88
CA PHE A 58 -7.25 -0.21 -0.63
C PHE A 58 -8.41 0.77 -0.86
N SER A 59 -8.20 1.79 -1.70
CA SER A 59 -9.23 2.77 -2.07
C SER A 59 -10.39 2.11 -2.82
N GLU A 60 -10.09 1.24 -3.78
CA GLU A 60 -11.08 0.48 -4.54
C GLU A 60 -11.90 -0.45 -3.63
N LEU A 61 -11.23 -1.18 -2.74
CA LEU A 61 -11.92 -2.00 -1.73
C LEU A 61 -12.90 -1.15 -0.94
N LEU A 62 -12.47 -0.01 -0.38
CA LEU A 62 -13.34 0.86 0.40
C LEU A 62 -14.54 1.39 -0.41
N SER A 63 -14.35 1.68 -1.69
CA SER A 63 -15.42 2.21 -2.55
C SER A 63 -16.58 1.22 -2.75
N GLY A 64 -16.32 -0.08 -2.61
CA GLY A 64 -17.31 -1.15 -2.74
C GLY A 64 -18.05 -1.50 -1.44
N LEU A 65 -17.72 -0.86 -0.31
CA LEU A 65 -18.19 -1.24 1.02
C LEU A 65 -19.21 -0.28 1.61
N ASP A 66 -20.09 -0.80 2.47
CA ASP A 66 -20.94 0.04 3.32
C ASP A 66 -20.14 0.74 4.44
N ALA A 67 -20.76 1.72 5.11
CA ALA A 67 -20.08 2.51 6.14
C ALA A 67 -19.53 1.67 7.32
N LYS A 68 -20.21 0.57 7.69
CA LYS A 68 -19.79 -0.30 8.79
C LYS A 68 -18.56 -1.11 8.36
N GLN A 69 -18.59 -1.67 7.17
CA GLN A 69 -17.48 -2.43 6.58
C GLN A 69 -16.27 -1.52 6.34
N GLN A 70 -16.46 -0.32 5.77
CA GLN A 70 -15.38 0.66 5.60
C GLN A 70 -14.72 1.02 6.94
N LEU A 71 -15.50 1.27 7.99
CA LEU A 71 -14.97 1.58 9.31
C LEU A 71 -14.15 0.42 9.88
N TRP A 72 -14.62 -0.82 9.69
CA TRP A 72 -13.89 -2.01 10.11
C TRP A 72 -12.55 -2.13 9.35
N VAL A 73 -12.55 -2.01 8.02
CA VAL A 73 -11.33 -2.07 7.20
C VAL A 73 -10.33 -1.00 7.61
N LYS A 74 -10.78 0.26 7.75
CA LYS A 74 -9.92 1.38 8.18
C LYS A 74 -9.30 1.15 9.56
N ARG A 75 -10.02 0.54 10.50
CA ARG A 75 -9.49 0.20 11.82
C ARG A 75 -8.47 -0.94 11.78
N THR A 76 -8.64 -1.89 10.87
CA THR A 76 -7.76 -3.07 10.77
C THR A 76 -6.45 -2.76 10.06
N ILE A 77 -6.50 -2.03 8.94
CA ILE A 77 -5.31 -1.81 8.09
C ILE A 77 -5.06 -0.35 7.69
N GLY A 78 -5.90 0.60 8.10
CA GLY A 78 -5.74 2.01 7.69
C GLY A 78 -4.40 2.61 8.14
N LEU A 79 -3.91 2.27 9.33
CA LEU A 79 -2.61 2.75 9.81
C LEU A 79 -1.44 2.27 8.92
N LYS A 80 -1.50 1.04 8.41
CA LYS A 80 -0.51 0.50 7.47
C LYS A 80 -0.47 1.31 6.17
N MET A 81 -1.63 1.75 5.68
CA MET A 81 -1.71 2.57 4.46
C MET A 81 -1.12 3.97 4.68
N GLU A 82 -1.34 4.56 5.86
CA GLU A 82 -0.68 5.83 6.22
C GLU A 82 0.83 5.68 6.39
N GLU A 83 1.29 4.54 6.92
CA GLU A 83 2.71 4.21 7.00
C GLU A 83 3.35 4.11 5.60
N LEU A 84 2.72 3.42 4.65
CA LEU A 84 3.22 3.35 3.26
C LEU A 84 3.38 4.74 2.63
N LYS A 85 2.38 5.62 2.81
CA LYS A 85 2.46 6.99 2.30
C LYS A 85 3.64 7.76 2.91
N ALA A 86 3.85 7.61 4.22
CA ALA A 86 4.98 8.25 4.89
C ALA A 86 6.33 7.72 4.39
N GLN A 87 6.46 6.41 4.21
CA GLN A 87 7.68 5.78 3.71
C GLN A 87 7.98 6.16 2.26
N LEU A 88 6.96 6.21 1.40
CA LEU A 88 7.08 6.69 0.03
C LEU A 88 7.53 8.14 -0.02
N GLN A 89 6.95 9.02 0.82
CA GLN A 89 7.37 10.41 0.89
C GLN A 89 8.86 10.55 1.27
N MET A 90 9.33 9.75 2.25
CA MET A 90 10.75 9.74 2.62
C MET A 90 11.65 9.29 1.47
N LEU A 91 11.24 8.28 0.70
CA LEU A 91 11.99 7.83 -0.48
C LEU A 91 12.01 8.89 -1.59
N GLN A 92 10.89 9.56 -1.84
CA GLN A 92 10.80 10.66 -2.81
C GLN A 92 11.65 11.86 -2.40
N ASP A 93 11.78 12.13 -1.09
CA ASP A 93 12.65 13.19 -0.59
C ASP A 93 14.13 12.81 -0.79
N LEU A 94 14.50 11.56 -0.53
CA LEU A 94 15.85 11.05 -0.82
C LEU A 94 16.22 11.15 -2.30
N ALA A 95 15.25 10.98 -3.20
CA ALA A 95 15.48 11.11 -4.64
C ALA A 95 15.67 12.54 -5.16
N ARG A 96 15.44 13.54 -4.31
CA ARG A 96 15.62 14.96 -4.64
C ARG A 96 16.94 15.53 -4.13
N GLU A 97 17.66 14.78 -3.30
CA GLU A 97 19.00 15.12 -2.78
C GLU A 97 20.09 14.86 -3.83
#